data_AF-A0A972ZY16-F1
#
_entry.id   AF-A0A972ZY16-F1
#
_cell.length_a   1.000
_cell.length_b   1.000
_cell.length_c   1.000
_cell.angle_alpha   90.00
_cell.angle_beta   90.00
_cell.angle_gamma   90.00
#
_symmetry.space_group_name_H-M   'P 1'
#
loop_
_entity.id
_entity.type
_entity.pdbx_description
1 polymer ?
#
loop_
_entity_poly.entity_id
_entity_poly.type
_entity_poly.pdbx_seq_one_letter_code
_entity_poly.pdbx_strand_id
1 'polypeptide(L)'
;MWNTSTGKRTLKGAEAALVAEGLLTLIDDSSVWNFEDYPMGIKAYDDLTPGQQVSALRTIANGLFADDVKPIKHTAALEGAIATVFRQIEDRLEVELDDTGSGFEWRKLVVAVRKAADAEDVLPLECADHDAWQFEIEQIEDNILWDNDFDTSNLFMDLPPEQSETFRELMGIPKYYALTIPDDLTKEQIETTIAEIRKLCSRVIVLPD
;
A
#
# COMPACT_ATOMS: atom_id res chain seq x y z
N MET A 1 -1.00 -11.48 -9.16
CA MET A 1 -0.98 -12.06 -7.80
C MET A 1 0.19 -11.45 -7.06
N TRP A 2 -0.01 -11.19 -5.77
CA TRP A 2 1.03 -10.72 -4.86
C TRP A 2 1.53 -11.89 -4.01
N ASN A 3 2.80 -11.85 -3.59
CA ASN A 3 3.35 -12.84 -2.67
C ASN A 3 3.23 -12.30 -1.24
N THR A 4 2.28 -12.80 -0.45
CA THR A 4 2.07 -12.38 0.94
C THR A 4 2.75 -13.36 1.91
N SER A 5 2.78 -13.01 3.19
CA SER A 5 3.20 -13.91 4.29
C SER A 5 2.39 -15.22 4.33
N THR A 6 1.15 -15.19 3.86
CA THR A 6 0.23 -16.34 3.75
C THR A 6 0.25 -17.04 2.38
N GLY A 7 1.13 -16.62 1.47
CA GLY A 7 1.33 -17.23 0.15
C GLY A 7 0.94 -16.34 -1.03
N LYS A 8 0.92 -16.91 -2.23
CA LYS A 8 0.63 -16.14 -3.45
C LYS A 8 -0.87 -16.00 -3.65
N ARG A 9 -1.40 -14.78 -3.55
CA ARG A 9 -2.85 -14.52 -3.63
C ARG A 9 -3.17 -13.15 -4.23
N THR A 10 -4.46 -12.97 -4.51
CA THR A 10 -5.09 -11.66 -4.67
C THR A 10 -5.95 -11.40 -3.44
N LEU A 11 -6.17 -10.12 -3.11
CA LEU A 11 -7.06 -9.72 -2.04
C LEU A 11 -8.51 -9.94 -2.47
N LYS A 12 -9.37 -10.30 -1.51
CA LYS A 12 -10.81 -10.53 -1.72
C LYS A 12 -11.63 -9.95 -0.58
N GLY A 13 -12.92 -9.74 -0.82
CA GLY A 13 -13.88 -9.30 0.21
C GLY A 13 -13.47 -7.99 0.88
N ALA A 14 -13.66 -7.93 2.21
CA ALA A 14 -13.40 -6.73 2.99
C ALA A 14 -11.95 -6.22 2.89
N GLU A 15 -10.97 -7.13 2.83
CA GLU A 15 -9.56 -6.76 2.70
C GLU A 15 -9.28 -6.06 1.36
N ALA A 16 -9.86 -6.58 0.27
CA ALA A 16 -9.76 -5.92 -1.02
C ALA A 16 -10.46 -4.56 -1.03
N ALA A 17 -11.61 -4.43 -0.37
CA ALA A 17 -12.35 -3.18 -0.28
C ALA A 17 -11.57 -2.10 0.49
N LEU A 18 -10.97 -2.43 1.65
CA LEU A 18 -10.15 -1.51 2.44
C LEU A 18 -8.96 -1.01 1.63
N VAL A 19 -8.16 -1.92 1.05
CA VAL A 19 -6.95 -1.55 0.30
C VAL A 19 -7.30 -0.80 -0.98
N ALA A 20 -8.41 -1.17 -1.65
CA ALA A 20 -8.88 -0.45 -2.82
C ALA A 20 -9.30 0.99 -2.48
N GLU A 21 -9.99 1.22 -1.36
CA GLU A 21 -10.35 2.59 -0.96
C GLU A 21 -9.16 3.42 -0.49
N GLY A 22 -8.23 2.81 0.25
CA GLY A 22 -6.95 3.47 0.56
C GLY A 22 -6.21 3.91 -0.71
N LEU A 23 -6.14 3.03 -1.71
CA LEU A 23 -5.49 3.32 -2.98
C LEU A 23 -6.19 4.44 -3.78
N LEU A 24 -7.52 4.42 -3.85
CA LEU A 24 -8.28 5.45 -4.56
C LEU A 24 -8.13 6.81 -3.87
N THR A 25 -8.20 6.81 -2.55
CA THR A 25 -8.02 8.01 -1.72
C THR A 25 -6.63 8.61 -1.89
N LEU A 26 -5.59 7.76 -1.89
CA LEU A 26 -4.21 8.18 -2.14
C LEU A 26 -4.08 8.83 -3.53
N ILE A 27 -4.66 8.22 -4.56
CA ILE A 27 -4.63 8.76 -5.93
C ILE A 27 -5.32 10.11 -5.99
N ASP A 28 -6.50 10.24 -5.39
CA ASP A 28 -7.30 11.45 -5.45
C ASP A 28 -6.57 12.62 -4.74
N ASP A 29 -6.03 12.38 -3.53
CA ASP A 29 -5.26 13.39 -2.80
C ASP A 29 -3.95 13.74 -3.51
N SER A 30 -3.17 12.74 -3.91
CA SER A 30 -1.90 12.96 -4.62
C SER A 30 -2.12 13.72 -5.94
N SER A 31 -3.22 13.45 -6.65
CA SER A 31 -3.55 14.16 -7.90
C SER A 31 -3.82 15.64 -7.69
N VAL A 32 -4.38 16.05 -6.55
CA VAL A 32 -4.58 17.47 -6.20
C VAL A 32 -3.23 18.20 -6.07
N TRP A 33 -2.20 17.50 -5.63
CA TRP A 33 -0.86 18.01 -5.35
C TRP A 33 0.20 17.56 -6.38
N ASN A 34 -0.22 17.14 -7.58
CA ASN A 34 0.67 16.65 -8.65
C ASN A 34 1.65 15.53 -8.23
N PHE A 35 1.34 14.76 -7.19
CA PHE A 35 2.15 13.67 -6.63
C PHE A 35 3.50 14.10 -6.01
N GLU A 36 4.30 14.92 -6.69
CA GLU A 36 5.59 15.45 -6.21
C GLU A 36 5.47 16.25 -4.90
N ASP A 37 4.35 16.96 -4.69
CA ASP A 37 4.15 17.82 -3.52
C ASP A 37 3.36 17.11 -2.39
N TYR A 38 3.25 15.77 -2.44
CA TYR A 38 2.51 14.96 -1.45
C TYR A 38 3.34 13.80 -0.90
N PRO A 39 4.42 14.08 -0.15
CA PRO A 39 5.26 13.03 0.44
C PRO A 39 4.51 12.31 1.56
N MET A 40 4.59 10.99 1.56
CA MET A 40 3.90 10.11 2.53
C MET A 40 4.84 9.58 3.62
N GLY A 41 6.12 10.01 3.59
CA GLY A 41 7.15 9.57 4.54
C GLY A 41 7.75 8.21 4.20
N ILE A 42 7.35 7.59 3.09
CA ILE A 42 7.86 6.30 2.64
C ILE A 42 8.88 6.55 1.53
N LYS A 43 10.15 6.68 1.90
CA LYS A 43 11.20 7.17 1.00
C LYS A 43 11.33 6.36 -0.31
N ALA A 44 11.13 5.04 -0.25
CA ALA A 44 11.17 4.16 -1.43
C ALA A 44 10.08 4.49 -2.48
N TYR A 45 9.00 5.16 -2.07
CA TYR A 45 7.93 5.67 -2.92
C TYR A 45 8.06 7.18 -3.17
N ASP A 46 8.39 7.97 -2.14
CA ASP A 46 8.50 9.43 -2.23
C ASP A 46 9.64 9.89 -3.16
N ASP A 47 10.70 9.10 -3.33
CA ASP A 47 11.81 9.42 -4.24
C ASP A 47 11.47 9.16 -5.73
N LEU A 48 10.31 8.56 -6.03
CA LEU A 48 9.87 8.27 -7.40
C LEU A 48 9.30 9.52 -8.09
N THR A 49 9.42 9.60 -9.41
CA THR A 49 8.69 10.62 -10.20
C THR A 49 7.18 10.35 -10.18
N PRO A 50 6.30 11.34 -10.46
CA PRO A 50 4.85 11.12 -10.55
C PRO A 50 4.46 9.98 -11.51
N GLY A 51 5.16 9.90 -12.65
CA GLY A 51 4.95 8.83 -13.63
C GLY A 51 5.28 7.46 -13.04
N GLN A 52 6.40 7.35 -12.33
CA GLN A 52 6.83 6.13 -11.66
C GLN A 52 5.91 5.74 -10.49
N GLN A 53 5.45 6.71 -9.69
CA GLN A 53 4.49 6.48 -8.61
C GLN A 53 3.20 5.88 -9.15
N VAL A 54 2.58 6.50 -10.16
CA VAL A 54 1.34 5.99 -10.78
C VAL A 54 1.56 4.61 -11.43
N SER A 55 2.74 4.37 -12.01
CA SER A 55 3.14 3.06 -12.54
C SER A 55 3.26 1.99 -11.44
N ALA A 56 3.84 2.33 -10.29
CA ALA A 56 3.91 1.46 -9.12
C ALA A 56 2.51 1.14 -8.59
N LEU A 57 1.66 2.16 -8.40
CA LEU A 57 0.27 2.01 -7.96
C LEU A 57 -0.54 1.10 -8.90
N ARG A 58 -0.39 1.25 -10.23
CA ARG A 58 -0.99 0.34 -11.21
C ARG A 58 -0.49 -1.09 -11.05
N THR A 59 0.82 -1.26 -10.84
CA THR A 59 1.43 -2.58 -10.71
C THR A 59 0.93 -3.32 -9.48
N ILE A 60 0.87 -2.65 -8.32
CA ILE A 60 0.33 -3.24 -7.09
C ILE A 60 -1.18 -3.50 -7.21
N ALA A 61 -1.95 -2.59 -7.83
CA ALA A 61 -3.38 -2.79 -8.03
C ALA A 61 -3.66 -4.07 -8.86
N ASN A 62 -2.91 -4.27 -9.94
CA ASN A 62 -3.00 -5.51 -10.73
C ASN A 62 -2.52 -6.74 -9.94
N GLY A 63 -1.45 -6.59 -9.15
CA GLY A 63 -0.92 -7.65 -8.30
C GLY A 63 -1.95 -8.13 -7.27
N LEU A 64 -2.63 -7.18 -6.64
CA LEU A 64 -3.55 -7.38 -5.52
C LEU A 64 -4.99 -7.70 -5.94
N PHE A 65 -5.50 -7.13 -7.03
CA PHE A 65 -6.94 -7.23 -7.37
C PHE A 65 -7.26 -8.03 -8.63
N ALA A 66 -6.38 -8.06 -9.63
CA ALA A 66 -6.69 -8.69 -10.90
C ALA A 66 -6.56 -10.22 -10.84
N ASP A 67 -7.61 -10.91 -11.29
CA ASP A 67 -7.60 -12.36 -11.43
C ASP A 67 -6.57 -12.79 -12.50
N ASP A 68 -5.89 -13.91 -12.24
CA ASP A 68 -4.97 -14.56 -13.19
C ASP A 68 -3.74 -13.73 -13.63
N VAL A 69 -3.25 -12.83 -12.78
CA VAL A 69 -1.96 -12.15 -13.00
C VAL A 69 -0.83 -12.98 -12.40
N LYS A 70 0.27 -13.13 -13.17
CA LYS A 70 1.50 -13.77 -12.67
C LYS A 70 1.95 -13.14 -11.33
N PRO A 71 2.64 -13.90 -10.46
CA PRO A 71 3.23 -13.33 -9.26
C PRO A 71 4.10 -12.12 -9.62
N ILE A 72 3.78 -10.97 -9.03
CA ILE A 72 4.59 -9.75 -9.17
C ILE A 72 5.87 -9.96 -8.36
N LYS A 73 7.00 -9.60 -8.96
CA LYS A 73 8.28 -9.63 -8.27
C LYS A 73 8.34 -8.43 -7.33
N HIS A 74 8.63 -8.68 -6.06
CA HIS A 74 8.81 -7.64 -5.06
C HIS A 74 10.04 -6.77 -5.36
N THR A 75 9.88 -5.48 -5.15
CA THR A 75 10.91 -4.44 -5.24
C THR A 75 10.62 -3.41 -4.14
N ALA A 76 11.64 -2.69 -3.70
CA ALA A 76 11.47 -1.65 -2.68
C ALA A 76 10.41 -0.62 -3.09
N ALA A 77 10.37 -0.23 -4.37
CA ALA A 77 9.38 0.71 -4.89
C ALA A 77 7.94 0.17 -4.83
N LEU A 78 7.73 -1.13 -5.12
CA LEU A 78 6.39 -1.71 -5.12
C LEU A 78 5.89 -2.01 -3.70
N GLU A 79 6.77 -2.44 -2.80
CA GLU A 79 6.42 -2.63 -1.39
C GLU A 79 6.22 -1.28 -0.69
N GLY A 80 7.08 -0.30 -0.96
CA GLY A 80 6.89 1.08 -0.52
C GLY A 80 5.56 1.65 -1.01
N ALA A 81 5.14 1.37 -2.25
CA ALA A 81 3.82 1.79 -2.74
C ALA A 81 2.65 1.17 -1.97
N ILE A 82 2.76 -0.09 -1.51
CA ILE A 82 1.75 -0.72 -0.64
C ILE A 82 1.76 -0.06 0.74
N ALA A 83 2.93 0.15 1.32
CA ALA A 83 3.08 0.83 2.61
C ALA A 83 2.50 2.25 2.57
N THR A 84 2.67 2.97 1.45
CA THR A 84 2.04 4.28 1.23
C THR A 84 0.52 4.21 1.22
N VAL A 85 -0.08 3.12 0.69
CA VAL A 85 -1.54 2.91 0.77
C VAL A 85 -1.97 2.71 2.21
N PHE A 86 -1.21 1.97 3.02
CA PHE A 86 -1.51 1.79 4.45
C PHE A 86 -1.33 3.08 5.25
N ARG A 87 -0.26 3.85 5.01
CA ARG A 87 -0.11 5.20 5.56
C ARG A 87 -1.31 6.09 5.24
N GLN A 88 -1.81 6.04 4.01
CA GLN A 88 -3.01 6.79 3.64
C GLN A 88 -4.25 6.35 4.44
N ILE A 89 -4.40 5.05 4.72
CA ILE A 89 -5.49 4.51 5.54
C ILE A 89 -5.35 5.01 6.98
N GLU A 90 -4.14 4.99 7.55
CA GLU A 90 -3.83 5.54 8.88
C GLU A 90 -4.20 7.02 8.98
N ASP A 91 -3.73 7.85 8.04
CA ASP A 91 -4.03 9.28 8.03
C ASP A 91 -5.54 9.56 8.01
N ARG A 92 -6.32 8.72 7.32
CA ARG A 92 -7.77 8.85 7.27
C ARG A 92 -8.46 8.40 8.56
N LEU A 93 -7.93 7.38 9.21
CA LEU A 93 -8.40 6.99 10.55
C LEU A 93 -8.08 8.06 11.59
N GLU A 94 -6.89 8.67 11.54
CA GLU A 94 -6.52 9.77 12.43
C GLU A 94 -7.48 10.95 12.29
N VAL A 95 -7.77 11.38 11.04
CA VAL A 95 -8.77 12.42 10.78
C VAL A 95 -10.14 12.03 11.36
N GLU A 96 -10.55 10.77 11.19
CA GLU A 96 -11.82 10.28 11.71
C GLU A 96 -11.85 10.21 13.25
N LEU A 97 -10.72 9.95 13.90
CA LEU A 97 -10.57 9.91 15.36
C LEU A 97 -10.61 11.30 15.97
N ASP A 98 -9.96 12.26 15.31
CA ASP A 98 -9.90 13.65 15.74
C ASP A 98 -11.23 14.40 15.51
N ASP A 99 -11.94 14.12 14.40
CA ASP A 99 -13.24 14.72 14.09
C ASP A 99 -14.42 13.80 14.45
N THR A 100 -14.90 13.91 15.68
CA THR A 100 -16.08 13.17 16.17
C THR A 100 -17.37 13.36 15.34
N GLY A 101 -17.41 14.30 14.39
CA GLY A 101 -18.52 14.51 13.45
C GLY A 101 -18.42 13.75 12.12
N SER A 102 -17.27 13.15 11.78
CA SER A 102 -17.01 12.58 10.45
C SER A 102 -17.58 11.17 10.24
N GLY A 103 -18.15 10.54 11.26
CA GLY A 103 -18.69 9.18 11.19
C GLY A 103 -17.63 8.11 11.48
N PHE A 104 -17.85 6.89 10.96
CA PHE A 104 -17.01 5.72 11.23
C PHE A 104 -16.62 4.95 9.95
N GLU A 105 -16.49 5.63 8.82
CA GLU A 105 -16.38 4.96 7.52
C GLU A 105 -15.09 4.13 7.39
N TRP A 106 -13.95 4.67 7.82
CA TRP A 106 -12.68 3.95 7.80
C TRP A 106 -12.63 2.87 8.88
N ARG A 107 -13.09 3.18 10.10
CA ARG A 107 -13.21 2.18 11.18
C ARG A 107 -14.11 1.01 10.78
N LYS A 108 -15.20 1.24 10.04
CA LYS A 108 -16.06 0.17 9.51
C LYS A 108 -15.32 -0.74 8.54
N LEU A 109 -14.50 -0.19 7.65
CA LEU A 109 -13.71 -0.99 6.70
C LEU A 109 -12.71 -1.89 7.46
N VAL A 110 -11.96 -1.33 8.41
CA VAL A 110 -11.01 -2.10 9.23
C VAL A 110 -11.72 -3.21 10.01
N VAL A 111 -12.81 -2.87 10.72
CA VAL A 111 -13.63 -3.85 11.45
C VAL A 111 -14.18 -4.94 10.53
N ALA A 112 -14.56 -4.61 9.31
CA ALA A 112 -15.02 -5.61 8.33
C ALA A 112 -13.89 -6.58 7.96
N VAL A 113 -12.65 -6.10 7.76
CA VAL A 113 -11.48 -6.96 7.53
C VAL A 113 -11.25 -7.90 8.71
N ARG A 114 -11.22 -7.36 9.93
CA ARG A 114 -10.95 -8.14 11.15
C ARG A 114 -12.02 -9.18 11.43
N LYS A 115 -13.30 -8.85 11.20
CA LYS A 115 -14.41 -9.82 11.27
C LYS A 115 -14.31 -10.90 10.20
N ALA A 116 -13.95 -10.54 8.96
CA ALA A 116 -13.76 -11.52 7.89
C ALA A 116 -12.58 -12.46 8.15
N ALA A 117 -11.60 -12.02 8.93
CA ALA A 117 -10.48 -12.81 9.41
C ALA A 117 -10.76 -13.61 10.69
N ASP A 118 -12.00 -13.58 11.21
CA ASP A 118 -12.40 -14.25 12.45
C ASP A 118 -11.54 -13.86 13.67
N ALA A 119 -11.13 -12.59 13.74
CA ALA A 119 -10.36 -12.07 14.87
C ALA A 119 -11.23 -12.06 16.15
N GLU A 120 -10.66 -12.50 17.28
CA GLU A 120 -11.39 -12.61 18.55
C GLU A 120 -11.65 -11.23 19.19
N ASP A 121 -10.67 -10.31 19.10
CA ASP A 121 -10.68 -9.02 19.78
C ASP A 121 -10.91 -7.85 18.81
N VAL A 122 -12.03 -7.86 18.07
CA VAL A 122 -12.35 -6.76 17.14
C VAL A 122 -12.74 -5.50 17.91
N LEU A 123 -12.02 -4.38 17.66
CA LEU A 123 -12.31 -3.10 18.28
C LEU A 123 -13.75 -2.62 18.00
N PRO A 124 -14.45 -2.04 19.00
CA PRO A 124 -15.70 -1.33 18.77
C PRO A 124 -15.43 -0.05 17.96
N LEU A 125 -16.39 0.34 17.10
CA LEU A 125 -16.23 1.53 16.25
C LEU A 125 -16.01 2.81 17.08
N GLU A 126 -16.61 2.88 18.26
CA GLU A 126 -16.52 4.00 19.18
C GLU A 126 -15.19 4.03 19.95
N CYS A 127 -14.29 3.06 19.75
CA CYS A 127 -12.95 3.11 20.31
C CYS A 127 -12.23 4.38 19.86
N ALA A 128 -11.74 5.17 20.82
CA ALA A 128 -11.03 6.42 20.59
C ALA A 128 -9.52 6.30 20.81
N ASP A 129 -9.02 5.08 21.00
CA ASP A 129 -7.60 4.81 21.21
C ASP A 129 -6.88 4.72 19.86
N HIS A 130 -6.06 5.72 19.55
CA HIS A 130 -5.30 5.78 18.30
C HIS A 130 -4.32 4.61 18.17
N ASP A 131 -3.63 4.26 19.26
CA ASP A 131 -2.61 3.20 19.25
C ASP A 131 -3.28 1.84 18.98
N ALA A 132 -4.49 1.63 19.52
CA ALA A 132 -5.26 0.43 19.24
C ALA A 132 -5.65 0.32 17.76
N TRP A 133 -6.09 1.42 17.13
CA TRP A 133 -6.42 1.41 15.69
C TRP A 133 -5.20 1.25 14.80
N GLN A 134 -4.09 1.88 15.15
CA GLN A 134 -2.82 1.70 14.44
C GLN A 134 -2.40 0.23 14.48
N PHE A 135 -2.48 -0.42 15.64
CA PHE A 135 -2.19 -1.84 15.77
C PHE A 135 -3.08 -2.72 14.86
N GLU A 136 -4.38 -2.41 14.73
CA GLU A 136 -5.25 -3.14 13.81
C GLU A 136 -4.82 -2.99 12.34
N ILE A 137 -4.31 -1.81 11.96
CA ILE A 137 -3.79 -1.56 10.61
C ILE A 137 -2.48 -2.31 10.37
N GLU A 138 -1.51 -2.23 11.28
CA GLU A 138 -0.25 -2.96 11.22
C GLU A 138 -0.49 -4.46 11.03
N GLN A 139 -1.44 -5.03 11.78
CA GLN A 139 -1.80 -6.44 11.66
C GLN A 139 -2.40 -6.80 10.29
N ILE A 140 -3.09 -5.87 9.62
CA ILE A 140 -3.60 -6.08 8.25
C ILE A 140 -2.46 -5.93 7.24
N GLU A 141 -1.57 -4.95 7.44
CA GLU A 141 -0.40 -4.71 6.59
C GLU A 141 0.55 -5.92 6.58
N ASP A 142 0.85 -6.51 7.74
CA ASP A 142 1.69 -7.72 7.90
C ASP A 142 1.13 -8.97 7.18
N ASN A 143 -0.16 -8.95 6.83
CA ASN A 143 -0.77 -10.00 6.02
C ASN A 143 -0.56 -9.80 4.50
N ILE A 144 0.01 -8.67 4.10
CA ILE A 144 0.26 -8.28 2.71
C ILE A 144 1.75 -8.10 2.45
N LEU A 145 2.44 -7.35 3.31
CA LEU A 145 3.89 -7.17 3.32
C LEU A 145 4.54 -8.27 4.17
N TRP A 146 5.67 -8.80 3.71
CA TRP A 146 6.36 -9.87 4.43
C TRP A 146 7.38 -9.31 5.44
N ASP A 147 7.96 -8.16 5.12
CA ASP A 147 8.88 -7.40 5.94
C ASP A 147 8.83 -5.91 5.54
N ASN A 148 9.63 -5.10 6.22
CA ASN A 148 9.79 -3.67 5.97
C ASN A 148 11.14 -3.34 5.33
N ASP A 149 11.68 -4.26 4.50
CA ASP A 149 13.01 -4.06 3.89
C ASP A 149 13.06 -2.84 2.96
N PHE A 150 11.91 -2.42 2.42
CA PHE A 150 11.77 -1.22 1.60
C PHE A 150 12.20 0.05 2.36
N ASP A 151 11.96 0.13 3.66
CA ASP A 151 12.31 1.29 4.49
C ASP A 151 13.82 1.36 4.78
N THR A 152 14.45 0.19 4.93
CA THR A 152 15.90 0.10 5.17
C THR A 152 16.75 0.32 3.92
N SER A 153 16.16 0.23 2.73
CA SER A 153 16.86 0.28 1.45
C SER A 153 17.77 1.52 1.27
N ASN A 154 17.39 2.65 1.85
CA ASN A 154 18.12 3.91 1.79
C ASN A 154 19.34 3.97 2.72
N LEU A 155 19.39 3.16 3.77
CA LEU A 155 20.55 3.08 4.68
C LEU A 155 21.82 2.60 3.98
N PHE A 156 21.68 1.97 2.81
CA PHE A 156 22.77 1.35 2.06
C PHE A 156 23.20 2.12 0.80
N MET A 157 22.53 3.23 0.47
CA MET A 157 22.81 4.02 -0.73
C MET A 157 24.13 4.80 -0.62
N ASP A 158 24.51 5.18 0.60
CA ASP A 158 25.76 5.93 0.87
C ASP A 158 26.97 5.01 1.14
N LEU A 159 26.77 3.70 1.23
CA LEU A 159 27.87 2.75 1.42
C LEU A 159 28.63 2.52 0.11
N PRO A 160 29.96 2.28 0.17
CA PRO A 160 30.71 1.81 -0.99
C PRO A 160 30.04 0.57 -1.61
N PRO A 161 30.00 0.43 -2.95
CA PRO A 161 29.25 -0.62 -3.62
C PRO A 161 29.51 -2.04 -3.09
N GLU A 162 30.77 -2.38 -2.81
CA GLU A 162 31.15 -3.71 -2.27
C GLU A 162 30.58 -3.95 -0.85
N GLN A 163 30.48 -2.91 -0.02
CA GLN A 163 29.90 -3.00 1.31
C GLN A 163 28.37 -3.10 1.24
N SER A 164 27.75 -2.30 0.36
CA SER A 164 26.31 -2.35 0.10
C SER A 164 25.87 -3.74 -0.40
N GLU A 165 26.65 -4.36 -1.31
CA GLU A 165 26.40 -5.73 -1.78
C GLU A 165 26.54 -6.76 -0.66
N THR A 166 27.60 -6.69 0.15
CA THR A 166 27.85 -7.62 1.26
C THR A 166 26.75 -7.54 2.33
N PHE A 167 26.30 -6.33 2.68
CA PHE A 167 25.22 -6.14 3.66
C PHE A 167 23.88 -6.65 3.14
N ARG A 168 23.54 -6.41 1.86
CA ARG A 168 22.30 -6.94 1.25
C ARG A 168 22.30 -8.46 1.21
N GLU A 169 23.42 -9.09 0.88
CA GLU A 169 23.56 -10.55 0.93
C GLU A 169 23.36 -11.10 2.35
N LEU A 170 23.90 -10.42 3.36
CA LEU A 170 23.74 -10.82 4.77
C LEU A 170 22.28 -10.72 5.25
N MET A 171 21.54 -9.72 4.77
CA MET A 171 20.14 -9.48 5.12
C MET A 171 19.15 -10.29 4.26
N GLY A 172 19.61 -10.99 3.22
CA GLY A 172 18.74 -11.73 2.30
C GLY A 172 18.04 -10.87 1.25
N ILE A 173 18.40 -9.58 1.13
CA ILE A 173 17.79 -8.65 0.18
C ILE A 173 18.27 -8.96 -1.24
N PRO A 174 17.37 -9.22 -2.21
CA PRO A 174 17.78 -9.55 -3.58
C PRO A 174 18.57 -8.42 -4.28
N LYS A 175 19.59 -8.78 -5.07
CA LYS A 175 20.52 -7.84 -5.75
C LYS A 175 19.87 -6.67 -6.51
N TYR A 176 18.67 -6.88 -7.06
CA TYR A 176 17.94 -5.87 -7.85
C TYR A 176 16.71 -5.30 -7.14
N TYR A 177 16.46 -5.69 -5.89
CA TYR A 177 15.27 -5.30 -5.14
C TYR A 177 15.16 -3.77 -4.97
N ALA A 178 16.26 -3.12 -4.57
CA ALA A 178 16.32 -1.67 -4.39
C ALA A 178 16.61 -0.88 -5.69
N LEU A 179 16.99 -1.55 -6.78
CA LEU A 179 17.41 -0.92 -8.04
C LEU A 179 16.35 -0.98 -9.14
N THR A 180 15.28 -1.76 -8.95
CA THR A 180 14.23 -1.89 -9.95
C THR A 180 13.24 -0.74 -9.80
N ILE A 181 13.29 0.19 -10.76
CA ILE A 181 12.44 1.38 -10.80
C ILE A 181 11.21 1.10 -11.69
N PRO A 182 10.01 1.56 -11.32
CA PRO A 182 8.83 1.51 -12.19
C PRO A 182 9.03 2.27 -13.51
N ASP A 183 8.19 1.98 -14.51
CA ASP A 183 8.18 2.76 -15.75
C ASP A 183 7.78 4.21 -15.48
N ASP A 184 8.51 5.18 -16.06
CA ASP A 184 8.20 6.59 -15.95
C ASP A 184 7.18 7.01 -17.02
N LEU A 185 5.95 7.24 -16.59
CA LEU A 185 4.81 7.52 -17.46
C LEU A 185 4.76 9.00 -17.87
N THR A 186 4.35 9.28 -19.12
CA THR A 186 4.00 10.64 -19.54
C THR A 186 2.72 11.12 -18.89
N LYS A 187 2.43 12.43 -18.93
CA LYS A 187 1.20 13.01 -18.38
C LYS A 187 -0.07 12.36 -18.95
N GLU A 188 -0.09 12.09 -20.26
CA GLU A 188 -1.22 11.43 -20.93
C GLU A 188 -1.38 9.97 -20.47
N GLN A 189 -0.27 9.29 -20.21
CA GLN A 189 -0.27 7.93 -19.69
C GLN A 189 -0.70 7.86 -18.23
N ILE A 190 -0.35 8.88 -17.42
CA ILE A 190 -0.78 9.01 -16.02
C ILE A 190 -2.30 9.05 -15.94
N GLU A 191 -2.96 9.97 -16.65
CA GLU A 191 -4.42 10.10 -16.62
C GLU A 191 -5.14 8.81 -17.04
N THR A 192 -4.65 8.19 -18.11
CA THR A 192 -5.19 6.91 -18.60
C THR A 192 -5.00 5.81 -17.57
N THR A 193 -3.83 5.74 -16.94
CA THR A 193 -3.49 4.73 -15.93
C THR A 193 -4.33 4.91 -14.67
N ILE A 194 -4.55 6.14 -14.20
CA ILE A 194 -5.44 6.42 -13.07
C ILE A 194 -6.85 5.93 -13.35
N ALA A 195 -7.39 6.15 -14.57
CA ALA A 195 -8.70 5.64 -14.94
C ALA A 195 -8.75 4.10 -14.95
N GLU A 196 -7.67 3.42 -15.36
CA GLU A 196 -7.55 1.96 -15.29
C GLU A 196 -7.55 1.44 -13.85
N ILE A 197 -6.79 2.10 -12.95
CA ILE A 197 -6.75 1.75 -11.52
C ILE A 197 -8.15 1.91 -10.93
N ARG A 198 -8.83 3.03 -11.18
CA ARG A 198 -10.20 3.28 -10.71
C ARG A 198 -11.17 2.18 -11.12
N LYS A 199 -11.11 1.78 -12.40
CA LYS A 199 -11.93 0.68 -12.94
C LYS A 199 -11.62 -0.68 -12.30
N LEU A 200 -10.40 -0.88 -11.81
CA LEU A 200 -10.01 -2.12 -11.13
C LEU A 200 -10.52 -2.12 -9.69
N CYS A 201 -10.27 -1.04 -8.93
CA CYS A 201 -10.75 -0.87 -7.55
C CYS A 201 -12.27 -0.95 -7.44
N SER A 202 -13.01 -0.33 -8.37
CA SER A 202 -14.47 -0.34 -8.35
C SER A 202 -15.09 -1.73 -8.44
N ARG A 203 -14.35 -2.74 -8.92
CA ARG A 203 -14.84 -4.13 -9.01
C ARG A 203 -14.78 -4.86 -7.67
N VAL A 204 -13.91 -4.42 -6.76
CA VAL A 204 -13.68 -5.08 -5.46
C VAL A 204 -14.35 -4.34 -4.31
N ILE A 205 -14.68 -3.05 -4.49
CA ILE A 205 -15.41 -2.23 -3.50
C ILE A 205 -16.90 -2.58 -3.47
N VAL A 206 -17.46 -3.07 -4.58
CA VAL A 206 -18.84 -3.61 -4.60
C VAL A 206 -18.83 -4.95 -3.85
N LEU A 207 -19.15 -4.92 -2.57
CA LEU A 207 -19.41 -6.12 -1.77
C LEU A 207 -20.51 -6.94 -2.48
N PRO A 208 -20.31 -8.23 -2.76
CA PRO A 208 -21.44 -9.09 -3.07
C PRO A 208 -22.34 -9.15 -1.82
N ASP A 209 -23.62 -8.84 -2.02
CA ASP A 209 -24.70 -8.98 -1.03
C ASP A 209 -24.71 -10.37 -0.35
#